data_AF-A0A1V5TC84-F1
#
_entry.id   AF-A0A1V5TC84-F1
#
_cell.length_a   1.000
_cell.length_b   1.000
_cell.length_c   1.000
_cell.angle_alpha   90.00
_cell.angle_beta   90.00
_cell.angle_gamma   90.00
#
_symmetry.space_group_name_H-M   'P 1'
#
loop_
_entity.id
_entity.type
_entity.pdbx_description
1 polymer ?
#
loop_
_entity_poly.entity_id
_entity_poly.type
_entity_poly.pdbx_seq_one_letter_code
_entity_poly.pdbx_strand_id
1 'polypeptide(L)'
;MIATDAISEGYNLHRAGTVFNYDIPYNPTRVIQRVGRINRINKKVFDQLFIYNFFPTVTGEIETRVKQISTLKIAVIQALLGEDTMVLTSDEELQSFYSKEFLDEMEKENELSWDAKYRNLLDSISSSNPEAIHESTDLPKRTRIRRSNKENIGVIVFGRKGNDYSFKFGTDQAEVSSITTPEAIRLFESDEQEKAQEVSEKFEAIYENVKNNLFSRKKEVAKDPGLVKAIEKIDELITIMPEKKEYFEDLKFVVKELDAVPQRVTKEIRAISKETLEEDINNLIENVPHKYLMEIRETAENIDEGEESLILAEELE
;
A
#
# COMPACT_ATOMS: atom_id res chain seq x y z
N MET A 1 -15.72 14.37 -22.48
CA MET A 1 -14.66 13.86 -23.38
C MET A 1 -13.84 12.87 -22.60
N ILE A 2 -13.55 11.71 -23.16
CA ILE A 2 -12.68 10.69 -22.56
C ILE A 2 -11.46 10.61 -23.46
N ALA A 3 -10.28 10.78 -22.89
CA ALA A 3 -9.02 10.78 -23.63
C ALA A 3 -8.02 9.87 -22.92
N THR A 4 -7.34 9.04 -23.69
CA THR A 4 -6.16 8.28 -23.23
C THR A 4 -4.93 9.18 -23.33
N ASP A 5 -3.80 8.76 -22.74
CA ASP A 5 -2.55 9.54 -22.74
C ASP A 5 -2.11 9.98 -24.14
N ALA A 6 -2.30 9.12 -25.15
CA ALA A 6 -1.97 9.44 -26.54
C ALA A 6 -2.75 10.65 -27.09
N ILE A 7 -3.98 10.90 -26.62
CA ILE A 7 -4.79 12.05 -27.01
C ILE A 7 -4.53 13.25 -26.08
N SER A 8 -4.23 12.98 -24.80
CA SER A 8 -3.95 14.03 -23.80
C SER A 8 -2.61 14.73 -23.99
N GLU A 9 -1.62 14.10 -24.64
CA GLU A 9 -0.30 14.71 -24.88
C GLU A 9 -0.30 15.75 -26.02
N GLY A 10 -1.22 15.62 -26.99
CA GLY A 10 -1.25 16.44 -28.21
C GLY A 10 -2.32 17.54 -28.26
N TYR A 11 -3.25 17.59 -27.30
CA TYR A 11 -4.40 18.51 -27.33
C TYR A 11 -4.43 19.46 -26.13
N ASN A 12 -4.86 20.70 -26.36
CA ASN A 12 -4.91 21.75 -25.34
C ASN A 12 -6.28 21.78 -24.65
N LEU A 13 -6.33 21.37 -23.38
CA LEU A 13 -7.57 21.12 -22.62
C LEU A 13 -8.09 22.34 -21.83
N HIS A 14 -7.54 23.52 -22.05
CA HIS A 14 -7.91 24.80 -21.41
C HIS A 14 -9.40 25.22 -21.40
N ARG A 15 -10.29 24.46 -22.07
CA ARG A 15 -11.75 24.66 -22.03
C ARG A 15 -12.48 23.68 -21.10
N ALA A 16 -11.75 22.83 -20.37
CA ALA A 16 -12.32 21.93 -19.37
C ALA A 16 -12.32 22.61 -17.99
N GLY A 17 -13.50 22.78 -17.38
CA GLY A 17 -13.67 23.31 -16.02
C GLY A 17 -13.60 22.22 -14.93
N THR A 18 -13.66 20.95 -15.32
CA THR A 18 -13.59 19.80 -14.42
C THR A 18 -12.84 18.65 -15.09
N VAL A 19 -11.93 18.03 -14.37
CA VAL A 19 -11.10 16.93 -14.86
C VAL A 19 -11.10 15.79 -13.85
N PHE A 20 -11.25 14.57 -14.38
CA PHE A 20 -11.17 13.33 -13.62
C PHE A 20 -9.99 12.52 -14.14
N ASN A 21 -8.95 12.38 -13.32
CA ASN A 21 -7.78 11.55 -13.60
C ASN A 21 -8.02 10.15 -13.03
N TYR A 22 -8.41 9.20 -13.88
CA TYR A 22 -8.61 7.80 -13.50
C TYR A 22 -7.30 7.02 -13.34
N ASP A 23 -6.25 7.47 -14.03
CA ASP A 23 -4.91 6.90 -13.97
C ASP A 23 -3.90 8.04 -13.77
N ILE A 24 -3.14 7.96 -12.67
CA ILE A 24 -2.19 9.00 -12.27
C ILE A 24 -0.77 8.50 -12.61
N PRO A 25 -0.05 9.22 -13.49
CA PRO A 25 1.32 8.89 -13.83
C PRO A 25 2.19 8.83 -12.59
N TYR A 26 2.98 7.76 -12.47
CA TYR A 26 3.96 7.58 -11.39
C TYR A 26 5.04 8.68 -11.34
N ASN A 27 5.18 9.47 -12.42
CA ASN A 27 6.07 10.63 -12.50
C ASN A 27 5.29 11.93 -12.20
N PRO A 28 5.57 12.63 -11.07
CA PRO A 28 4.89 13.87 -10.70
C PRO A 28 5.00 14.97 -11.74
N THR A 29 6.11 15.05 -12.48
CA THR A 29 6.30 16.01 -13.58
C THR A 29 5.26 15.82 -14.68
N ARG A 30 4.84 14.58 -14.96
CA ARG A 30 3.77 14.32 -15.94
C ARG A 30 2.41 14.82 -15.45
N VAL A 31 2.15 14.76 -14.14
CA VAL A 31 0.92 15.29 -13.55
C VAL A 31 0.87 16.82 -13.64
N ILE A 32 1.98 17.49 -13.32
CA ILE A 32 2.14 18.96 -13.51
C ILE A 32 1.85 19.35 -14.95
N GLN A 33 2.44 18.62 -15.91
CA GLN A 33 2.22 18.91 -17.33
C GLN A 33 0.76 18.74 -17.74
N ARG A 34 0.05 17.72 -17.22
CA ARG A 34 -1.39 17.53 -17.46
C ARG A 34 -2.21 18.70 -16.91
N VAL A 35 -1.95 19.12 -15.68
CA VAL A 35 -2.63 20.27 -15.08
C VAL A 35 -2.33 21.57 -15.84
N GLY A 36 -1.10 21.78 -16.29
CA GLY A 36 -0.72 22.92 -17.13
C GLY A 36 -1.32 22.90 -18.56
N ARG A 37 -1.89 21.78 -19.03
CA ARG A 37 -2.72 21.76 -20.25
C ARG A 37 -4.14 22.25 -20.01
N ILE A 38 -4.59 22.22 -18.76
CA ILE A 38 -5.95 22.56 -18.33
C ILE A 38 -5.96 24.00 -17.79
N ASN A 39 -5.09 24.33 -16.83
CA ASN A 39 -4.91 25.69 -16.36
C ASN A 39 -3.81 26.39 -17.19
N ARG A 40 -4.12 27.55 -17.78
CA ARG A 40 -3.14 28.39 -18.46
C ARG A 40 -2.99 29.69 -17.68
N ILE A 41 -1.79 29.88 -17.13
CA ILE A 41 -1.33 31.04 -16.34
C ILE A 41 -1.79 32.40 -16.91
N ASN A 42 -1.93 32.52 -18.23
CA ASN A 42 -2.24 33.80 -18.90
C ASN A 42 -3.68 33.93 -19.42
N LYS A 43 -4.59 32.98 -19.15
CA LYS A 43 -5.98 33.07 -19.63
C LYS A 43 -6.95 32.28 -18.75
N LYS A 44 -7.60 32.98 -17.82
CA LYS A 44 -8.67 32.44 -16.98
C LYS A 44 -9.92 32.18 -17.83
N VAL A 45 -10.28 30.92 -18.03
CA VAL A 45 -11.50 30.51 -18.76
C VAL A 45 -12.64 30.18 -17.79
N PHE A 46 -12.32 29.72 -16.57
CA PHE A 46 -13.26 29.37 -15.51
C PHE A 46 -12.84 30.04 -14.19
N ASP A 47 -13.82 30.40 -13.36
CA ASP A 47 -13.55 30.98 -12.05
C ASP A 47 -13.06 29.97 -11.02
N GLN A 48 -13.45 28.70 -11.19
CA GLN A 48 -13.05 27.56 -10.37
C GLN A 48 -12.74 26.38 -11.29
N LEU A 49 -11.65 25.67 -10.99
CA LEU A 49 -11.24 24.46 -11.69
C LEU A 49 -11.29 23.29 -10.72
N PHE A 50 -12.00 22.23 -11.10
CA PHE A 50 -12.11 21.02 -10.28
C PHE A 50 -11.25 19.90 -10.85
N ILE A 51 -10.29 19.40 -10.07
CA ILE A 51 -9.41 18.30 -10.47
C ILE A 51 -9.60 17.15 -9.48
N TYR A 52 -10.15 16.05 -9.97
CA TYR A 52 -10.37 14.82 -9.22
C TYR A 52 -9.32 13.79 -9.61
N ASN A 53 -8.63 13.25 -8.62
CA ASN A 53 -7.53 12.30 -8.78
C ASN A 53 -7.93 10.97 -8.14
N PHE A 54 -8.09 9.91 -8.95
CA PHE A 54 -8.39 8.58 -8.46
C PHE A 54 -7.09 7.81 -8.22
N PHE A 55 -7.00 7.16 -7.07
CA PHE A 55 -5.90 6.29 -6.71
C PHE A 55 -6.40 4.86 -6.61
N PRO A 56 -5.59 3.86 -7.02
CA PRO A 56 -5.98 2.46 -6.87
C PRO A 56 -6.22 2.10 -5.40
N THR A 57 -7.07 1.10 -5.17
CA THR A 57 -7.23 0.46 -3.86
C THR A 57 -6.06 -0.48 -3.58
N VAL A 58 -5.88 -0.90 -2.33
CA VAL A 58 -4.85 -1.88 -1.93
C VAL A 58 -4.93 -3.16 -2.79
N THR A 59 -6.14 -3.61 -3.14
CA THR A 59 -6.36 -4.75 -4.05
C THR A 59 -5.87 -4.47 -5.48
N GLY A 60 -6.16 -3.28 -6.03
CA GLY A 60 -5.66 -2.87 -7.35
C GLY A 60 -4.14 -2.66 -7.38
N GLU A 61 -3.53 -2.35 -6.24
CA GLU A 61 -2.08 -2.23 -6.06
C GLU A 61 -1.36 -3.58 -6.22
N ILE A 62 -1.99 -4.66 -5.72
CA ILE A 62 -1.47 -6.03 -5.80
C ILE A 62 -1.44 -6.53 -7.26
N GLU A 63 -2.49 -6.26 -8.04
CA GLU A 63 -2.53 -6.61 -9.48
C GLU A 63 -1.55 -5.78 -10.31
N THR A 64 -1.44 -4.47 -10.03
CA THR A 64 -0.56 -3.57 -10.79
C THR A 64 0.91 -3.67 -10.36
N ARG A 65 1.21 -4.34 -9.23
CA ARG A 65 2.54 -4.48 -8.61
C ARG A 65 3.19 -3.14 -8.23
N VAL A 66 2.40 -2.11 -7.94
CA VAL A 66 2.95 -0.76 -7.70
C VAL A 66 2.80 -0.34 -6.25
N LYS A 67 3.76 -0.75 -5.42
CA LYS A 67 3.88 -0.44 -3.97
C LYS A 67 4.19 1.04 -3.67
N GLN A 68 3.46 1.97 -4.29
CA GLN A 68 3.84 3.39 -4.37
C GLN A 68 2.65 4.34 -4.30
N ILE A 69 1.43 3.88 -4.01
CA ILE A 69 0.25 4.75 -4.08
C ILE A 69 0.34 5.90 -3.08
N SER A 70 0.82 5.66 -1.86
CA SER A 70 1.03 6.72 -0.85
C SER A 70 2.15 7.69 -1.26
N THR A 71 3.28 7.20 -1.74
CA THR A 71 4.39 8.04 -2.24
C THR A 71 3.97 8.85 -3.47
N LEU A 72 3.18 8.27 -4.37
CA LEU A 72 2.63 8.92 -5.55
C LEU A 72 1.61 10.00 -5.16
N LYS A 73 0.73 9.71 -4.20
CA LYS A 73 -0.20 10.69 -3.61
C LYS A 73 0.57 11.91 -3.08
N ILE A 74 1.61 11.68 -2.28
CA ILE A 74 2.48 12.74 -1.72
C ILE A 74 3.14 13.54 -2.83
N ALA A 75 3.79 12.86 -3.78
CA ALA A 75 4.56 13.52 -4.81
C ALA A 75 3.67 14.34 -5.76
N VAL A 76 2.43 13.89 -6.03
CA VAL A 76 1.42 14.65 -6.76
C VAL A 76 0.92 15.86 -5.97
N ILE A 77 0.68 15.70 -4.66
CA ILE A 77 0.25 16.80 -3.79
C ILE A 77 1.36 17.86 -3.69
N GLN A 78 2.61 17.46 -3.45
CA GLN A 78 3.77 18.36 -3.40
C GLN A 78 4.04 19.05 -4.74
N ALA A 79 3.89 18.33 -5.85
CA ALA A 79 4.02 18.89 -7.19
C ALA A 79 2.94 19.94 -7.53
N LEU A 80 1.76 19.83 -6.92
CA LEU A 80 0.67 20.80 -7.07
C LEU A 80 0.78 21.98 -6.08
N LEU A 81 1.41 21.76 -4.91
CA LEU A 81 1.54 22.74 -3.82
C LEU A 81 2.88 23.50 -3.80
N GLY A 82 3.93 22.96 -4.44
CA GLY A 82 5.29 23.48 -4.33
C GLY A 82 5.48 24.85 -4.99
N GLU A 83 6.04 25.79 -4.24
CA GLU A 83 6.35 27.17 -4.68
C GLU A 83 7.25 27.24 -5.93
N ASP A 84 8.11 26.23 -6.15
CA ASP A 84 9.09 26.21 -7.25
C ASP A 84 8.50 25.74 -8.60
N THR A 85 7.27 25.24 -8.62
CA THR A 85 6.58 24.79 -9.84
C THR A 85 5.31 25.60 -10.05
N MET A 86 5.45 26.86 -10.47
CA MET A 86 4.32 27.74 -10.78
C MET A 86 3.44 27.19 -11.91
N VAL A 87 2.42 26.40 -11.54
CA VAL A 87 1.21 26.15 -12.34
C VAL A 87 0.07 27.08 -11.90
N LEU A 88 0.15 27.61 -10.68
CA LEU A 88 -0.79 28.55 -10.09
C LEU A 88 -0.17 29.96 -10.11
N THR A 89 -0.97 30.98 -10.39
CA THR A 89 -0.57 32.37 -10.15
C THR A 89 -0.70 32.69 -8.66
N SER A 90 0.02 33.71 -8.17
CA SER A 90 -0.02 34.19 -6.78
C SER A 90 -1.41 34.54 -6.22
N ASP A 91 -2.41 34.59 -7.10
CA ASP A 91 -3.77 35.05 -6.84
C ASP A 91 -4.79 33.89 -6.86
N GLU A 92 -4.35 32.65 -7.09
CA GLU A 92 -5.20 31.44 -7.11
C GLU A 92 -5.20 30.73 -5.74
N GLU A 93 -6.36 30.61 -5.10
CA GLU A 93 -6.52 29.85 -3.86
C GLU A 93 -6.89 28.39 -4.14
N LEU A 94 -6.00 27.46 -3.77
CA LEU A 94 -6.27 26.03 -3.84
C LEU A 94 -7.09 25.58 -2.62
N GLN A 95 -8.34 25.20 -2.83
CA GLN A 95 -9.15 24.52 -1.81
C GLN A 95 -9.06 23.01 -2.01
N SER A 96 -8.32 22.33 -1.14
CA SER A 96 -8.25 20.88 -1.14
C SER A 96 -9.09 20.29 -0.03
N PHE A 97 -10.02 19.40 -0.39
CA PHE A 97 -10.79 18.60 0.55
C PHE A 97 -9.90 17.42 1.01
N TYR A 98 -9.74 17.24 2.32
CA TYR A 98 -8.92 16.20 2.97
C TYR A 98 -7.40 16.36 2.93
N SER A 99 -6.84 17.35 2.21
CA SER A 99 -5.38 17.55 2.25
C SER A 99 -4.87 17.90 3.63
N LYS A 100 -5.60 18.70 4.41
CA LYS A 100 -5.09 19.17 5.70
C LYS A 100 -5.04 18.06 6.75
N GLU A 101 -6.08 17.24 6.83
CA GLU A 101 -6.13 16.08 7.74
C GLU A 101 -5.13 14.99 7.33
N PHE A 102 -4.92 14.80 6.01
CA PHE A 102 -3.92 13.88 5.48
C PHE A 102 -2.49 14.43 5.66
N LEU A 103 -2.25 15.71 5.42
CA LEU A 103 -0.96 16.37 5.63
C LEU A 103 -0.61 16.42 7.12
N ASP A 104 -1.56 16.61 8.04
CA ASP A 104 -1.32 16.61 9.49
C ASP A 104 -0.97 15.20 10.03
N GLU A 105 -1.55 14.14 9.46
CA GLU A 105 -1.15 12.75 9.75
C GLU A 105 0.23 12.43 9.19
N MET A 106 0.59 13.00 8.04
CA MET A 106 1.84 12.74 7.33
C MET A 106 2.99 13.70 7.66
N GLU A 107 2.73 14.89 8.23
CA GLU A 107 3.77 15.79 8.76
C GLU A 107 4.49 15.15 9.95
N LYS A 108 3.83 14.21 10.64
CA LYS A 108 4.46 13.33 11.62
C LYS A 108 5.43 12.31 10.98
N GLU A 109 5.35 12.07 9.68
CA GLU A 109 6.20 11.15 8.89
C GLU A 109 7.17 11.88 7.91
N ASN A 110 7.14 13.22 7.82
CA ASN A 110 7.78 14.03 6.76
C ASN A 110 9.30 14.28 6.91
N GLU A 111 10.11 13.24 6.91
CA GLU A 111 11.54 13.38 6.55
C GLU A 111 11.86 12.57 5.28
N LEU A 112 11.60 13.17 4.11
CA LEU A 112 11.78 12.59 2.77
C LEU A 112 11.04 11.26 2.53
N SER A 113 10.74 10.93 1.27
CA SER A 113 10.30 9.56 0.94
C SER A 113 11.40 8.60 1.38
N TRP A 114 11.14 7.78 2.41
CA TRP A 114 12.13 6.92 3.06
C TRP A 114 12.93 6.05 2.07
N ASP A 115 12.36 5.75 0.90
CA ASP A 115 12.91 4.91 -0.15
C ASP A 115 13.81 5.64 -1.15
N ALA A 116 13.76 6.98 -1.20
CA ALA A 116 14.54 7.77 -2.16
C ALA A 116 16.05 7.55 -2.01
N LYS A 117 16.53 7.47 -0.76
CA LYS A 117 17.92 7.10 -0.44
C LYS A 117 18.31 5.76 -1.07
N TYR A 118 17.47 4.74 -0.91
CA TYR A 118 17.76 3.37 -1.35
C TYR A 118 17.62 3.20 -2.86
N ARG A 119 16.69 3.90 -3.52
CA ARG A 119 16.60 3.91 -4.99
C ARG A 119 17.83 4.56 -5.62
N ASN A 120 18.24 5.72 -5.11
CA ASN A 120 19.44 6.38 -5.59
C ASN A 120 20.68 5.50 -5.39
N LEU A 121 20.76 4.79 -4.26
CA LEU A 121 21.82 3.80 -4.02
C LEU A 121 21.78 2.67 -5.07
N LEU A 122 20.62 2.07 -5.30
CA LEU A 122 20.46 1.00 -6.29
C LEU A 122 20.84 1.45 -7.72
N ASP A 123 20.39 2.64 -8.14
CA ASP A 123 20.72 3.22 -9.44
C ASP A 123 22.21 3.50 -9.57
N SER A 124 22.84 3.97 -8.48
CA SER A 124 24.27 4.21 -8.43
C SER A 124 25.07 2.92 -8.56
N ILE A 125 24.72 1.87 -7.82
CA ILE A 125 25.37 0.55 -7.88
C ILE A 125 25.16 -0.10 -9.25
N SER A 126 23.95 0.00 -9.80
CA SER A 126 23.64 -0.52 -11.14
C SER A 126 24.51 0.11 -12.23
N SER A 127 24.98 1.35 -12.01
CA SER A 127 25.86 2.07 -12.94
C SER A 127 27.35 1.87 -12.64
N SER A 128 27.74 1.84 -11.36
CA SER A 128 29.15 1.80 -10.93
C SER A 128 29.68 0.38 -10.77
N ASN A 129 28.84 -0.58 -10.37
CA ASN A 129 29.19 -1.96 -10.12
C ASN A 129 28.06 -2.94 -10.53
N PRO A 130 27.85 -3.16 -11.83
CA PRO A 130 26.83 -4.09 -12.32
C PRO A 130 27.05 -5.54 -11.88
N GLU A 131 28.31 -5.95 -11.62
CA GLU A 131 28.64 -7.29 -11.15
C GLU A 131 28.01 -7.57 -9.77
N ALA A 132 28.04 -6.60 -8.84
CA ALA A 132 27.39 -6.74 -7.54
C ALA A 132 25.88 -6.98 -7.66
N ILE A 133 25.21 -6.35 -8.63
CA ILE A 133 23.78 -6.60 -8.90
C ILE A 133 23.57 -8.04 -9.38
N HIS A 134 24.42 -8.53 -10.30
CA HIS A 134 24.34 -9.90 -10.79
C HIS A 134 24.59 -10.92 -9.67
N GLU A 135 25.64 -10.72 -8.87
CA GLU A 135 25.94 -11.56 -7.71
C GLU A 135 24.78 -11.58 -6.71
N SER A 136 24.15 -10.43 -6.45
CA SER A 136 22.99 -10.35 -5.56
C SER A 136 21.81 -11.18 -6.06
N THR A 137 21.59 -11.26 -7.38
CA THR A 137 20.51 -12.07 -7.96
C THR A 137 20.82 -13.56 -7.98
N ASP A 138 22.10 -13.93 -7.97
CA ASP A 138 22.56 -15.32 -7.93
C ASP A 138 22.67 -15.89 -6.50
N LEU A 139 22.50 -15.05 -5.47
CA LEU A 139 22.58 -15.49 -4.09
C LEU A 139 21.60 -16.64 -3.81
N PRO A 140 22.06 -17.73 -3.17
CA PRO A 140 21.18 -18.81 -2.77
C PRO A 140 20.06 -18.29 -1.88
N LYS A 141 18.85 -18.75 -2.16
CA LYS A 141 17.71 -18.56 -1.25
C LYS A 141 18.05 -19.15 0.11
N ARG A 142 17.51 -18.55 1.18
CA ARG A 142 17.77 -18.93 2.57
C ARG A 142 19.20 -18.64 3.01
N THR A 143 19.83 -17.61 2.43
CA THR A 143 21.09 -17.10 2.95
C THR A 143 20.90 -16.60 4.38
N ARG A 144 21.83 -16.99 5.26
CA ARG A 144 21.82 -16.69 6.69
C ARG A 144 23.17 -16.09 7.04
N ILE A 145 23.16 -14.90 7.61
CA ILE A 145 24.38 -14.24 8.09
C ILE A 145 24.12 -13.60 9.44
N ARG A 146 25.20 -13.32 10.16
CA ARG A 146 25.19 -12.46 11.34
C ARG A 146 25.97 -11.18 11.07
N ARG A 147 25.48 -10.09 11.63
CA ARG A 147 26.06 -8.76 11.57
C ARG A 147 26.18 -8.22 12.99
N SER A 148 27.32 -7.59 13.28
CA SER A 148 27.64 -7.08 14.61
C SER A 148 27.59 -5.55 14.64
N ASN A 149 27.50 -4.99 15.85
CA ASN A 149 27.41 -3.56 16.14
C ASN A 149 26.11 -2.93 15.63
N LYS A 150 24.98 -3.61 15.81
CA LYS A 150 23.65 -3.10 15.47
C LYS A 150 22.91 -2.61 16.70
N GLU A 151 22.15 -1.53 16.54
CA GLU A 151 21.33 -0.99 17.63
C GLU A 151 20.18 -1.93 18.01
N ASN A 152 19.62 -2.62 17.02
CA ASN A 152 18.54 -3.58 17.18
C ASN A 152 19.11 -5.00 17.20
N ILE A 153 18.85 -5.74 18.28
CA ILE A 153 19.33 -7.10 18.48
C ILE A 153 18.21 -8.09 18.20
N GLY A 154 18.45 -9.07 17.34
CA GLY A 154 17.45 -10.07 16.97
C GLY A 154 17.67 -10.68 15.59
N VAL A 155 16.65 -11.34 15.06
CA VAL A 155 16.67 -11.96 13.72
C VAL A 155 15.60 -11.32 12.84
N ILE A 156 16.03 -10.73 11.73
CA ILE A 156 15.15 -10.28 10.66
C ILE A 156 15.05 -11.35 9.58
N VAL A 157 13.83 -11.65 9.12
CA VAL A 157 13.59 -12.62 8.04
C VAL A 157 12.75 -11.97 6.95
N PHE A 158 13.22 -12.12 5.71
CA PHE A 158 12.51 -11.75 4.49
C PHE A 158 12.11 -13.00 3.72
N GLY A 159 10.84 -13.10 3.36
CA GLY A 159 10.34 -14.17 2.53
C GLY A 159 9.27 -13.72 1.57
N ARG A 160 9.03 -14.59 0.58
CA ARG A 160 7.98 -14.47 -0.40
C ARG A 160 7.07 -15.70 -0.35
N LYS A 161 5.76 -15.49 -0.45
CA LYS A 161 4.76 -16.55 -0.62
C LYS A 161 3.85 -16.18 -1.78
N GLY A 162 3.92 -16.93 -2.88
CA GLY A 162 3.24 -16.55 -4.12
C GLY A 162 3.73 -15.18 -4.64
N ASN A 163 2.89 -14.15 -4.61
CA ASN A 163 3.25 -12.76 -4.94
C ASN A 163 3.36 -11.84 -3.72
N ASP A 164 3.13 -12.37 -2.51
CA ASP A 164 3.22 -11.62 -1.26
C ASP A 164 4.63 -11.65 -0.68
N TYR A 165 5.02 -10.55 -0.04
CA TYR A 165 6.35 -10.31 0.52
C TYR A 165 6.22 -9.86 1.97
N SER A 166 6.87 -10.58 2.88
CA SER A 166 6.76 -10.31 4.32
C SER A 166 8.12 -10.14 4.97
N PHE A 167 8.18 -9.20 5.90
CA PHE A 167 9.29 -8.98 6.81
C PHE A 167 8.81 -9.19 8.25
N LYS A 168 9.52 -10.02 9.01
CA LYS A 168 9.29 -10.15 10.46
C LYS A 168 10.61 -10.08 11.21
N PHE A 169 10.53 -9.59 12.43
CA PHE A 169 11.66 -9.46 13.35
C PHE A 169 11.37 -10.22 14.64
N GLY A 170 12.32 -11.01 15.10
CA GLY A 170 12.27 -11.70 16.38
C GLY A 170 13.39 -11.21 17.28
N THR A 171 13.06 -10.70 18.46
CA THR A 171 14.04 -10.31 19.49
C THR A 171 14.47 -11.51 20.33
N ASP A 172 13.56 -12.49 20.51
CA ASP A 172 13.78 -13.71 21.27
C ASP A 172 13.00 -14.91 20.69
N GLN A 173 12.95 -16.02 21.44
CA GLN A 173 12.27 -17.25 21.03
C GLN A 173 10.73 -17.19 21.14
N ALA A 174 10.16 -16.13 21.71
CA ALA A 174 8.73 -16.02 22.01
C ALA A 174 8.05 -14.92 21.19
N GLU A 175 8.68 -13.76 21.04
CA GLU A 175 8.09 -12.59 20.40
C GLU A 175 8.52 -12.45 18.93
N VAL A 176 7.52 -12.36 18.05
CA VAL A 176 7.71 -12.03 16.64
C VAL A 176 6.87 -10.80 16.31
N SER A 177 7.52 -9.73 15.90
CA SER A 177 6.86 -8.51 15.42
C SER A 177 6.82 -8.50 13.89
N SER A 178 5.68 -8.06 13.37
CA SER A 178 5.61 -7.62 11.97
C SER A 178 6.24 -6.24 11.90
N ILE A 179 7.14 -6.02 10.94
CA ILE A 179 7.80 -4.73 10.73
C ILE A 179 7.41 -4.18 9.37
N THR A 180 7.40 -2.85 9.26
CA THR A 180 7.09 -2.18 8.01
C THR A 180 8.26 -2.31 7.03
N THR A 181 8.01 -2.10 5.72
CA THR A 181 9.08 -2.11 4.70
C THR A 181 10.19 -1.07 4.97
N PRO A 182 9.90 0.18 5.36
CA PRO A 182 10.95 1.15 5.73
C PRO A 182 11.83 0.69 6.88
N GLU A 183 11.23 0.16 7.95
CA GLU A 183 11.97 -0.34 9.12
C GLU A 183 12.84 -1.54 8.73
N ALA A 184 12.30 -2.48 7.95
CA ALA A 184 13.03 -3.64 7.47
C ALA A 184 14.26 -3.23 6.64
N ILE A 185 14.08 -2.30 5.69
CA ILE A 185 15.19 -1.85 4.83
C ILE A 185 16.26 -1.12 5.64
N ARG A 186 15.88 -0.33 6.66
CA ARG A 186 16.84 0.27 7.60
C ARG A 186 17.63 -0.77 8.38
N LEU A 187 17.01 -1.88 8.77
CA LEU A 187 17.68 -2.99 9.46
C LEU A 187 18.67 -3.74 8.54
N PHE A 188 18.33 -3.89 7.26
CA PHE A 188 19.22 -4.48 6.25
C PHE A 188 20.35 -3.54 5.81
N GLU A 189 20.26 -2.24 6.05
CA GLU A 189 21.25 -1.26 5.61
C GLU A 189 22.66 -1.59 6.12
N SER A 190 23.64 -1.71 5.21
CA SER A 190 25.02 -2.11 5.48
C SER A 190 26.03 -1.22 4.78
N ASP A 191 27.19 -1.04 5.41
CA ASP A 191 28.36 -0.44 4.76
C ASP A 191 29.13 -1.48 3.92
N GLU A 192 29.78 -1.04 2.84
CA GLU A 192 30.59 -1.93 1.98
C GLU A 192 31.76 -2.62 2.71
N GLN A 193 32.23 -2.03 3.81
CA GLN A 193 33.31 -2.60 4.62
C GLN A 193 32.81 -3.56 5.70
N GLU A 194 31.49 -3.63 5.91
CA GLU A 194 30.88 -4.51 6.89
C GLU A 194 31.03 -5.97 6.44
N LYS A 195 31.52 -6.84 7.33
CA LYS A 195 31.72 -8.25 7.04
C LYS A 195 30.69 -9.11 7.75
N ALA A 196 30.08 -10.01 6.99
CA ALA A 196 29.22 -11.05 7.52
C ALA A 196 30.01 -12.02 8.43
N GLN A 197 29.32 -12.54 9.43
CA GLN A 197 29.80 -13.58 10.33
C GLN A 197 28.85 -14.79 10.30
N GLU A 198 29.32 -15.92 10.83
CA GLU A 198 28.44 -17.07 11.08
C GLU A 198 27.41 -16.73 12.16
N VAL A 199 26.22 -17.31 12.01
CA VAL A 199 25.11 -17.17 12.95
C VAL A 199 25.42 -17.79 14.30
N SER A 200 24.84 -17.24 15.36
CA SER A 200 25.02 -17.71 16.73
C SER A 200 24.19 -18.97 17.03
N GLU A 201 24.46 -19.61 18.17
CA GLU A 201 23.67 -20.75 18.65
C GLU A 201 22.20 -20.38 18.95
N LYS A 202 21.90 -19.10 19.19
CA LYS A 202 20.55 -18.62 19.48
C LYS A 202 19.72 -18.39 18.22
N PHE A 203 20.40 -18.21 17.08
CA PHE A 203 19.78 -17.88 15.80
C PHE A 203 18.68 -18.86 15.42
N GLU A 204 18.95 -20.16 15.43
CA GLU A 204 18.04 -21.14 14.84
C GLU A 204 16.67 -21.17 15.54
N ALA A 205 16.66 -21.00 16.87
CA ALA A 205 15.43 -20.98 17.64
C ALA A 205 14.57 -19.73 17.35
N ILE A 206 15.19 -18.56 17.23
CA ILE A 206 14.49 -17.31 16.86
C ILE A 206 14.04 -17.39 15.39
N TYR A 207 14.93 -17.82 14.50
CA TYR A 207 14.67 -17.98 13.08
C TYR A 207 13.48 -18.90 12.80
N GLU A 208 13.41 -20.09 13.41
CA GLU A 208 12.29 -21.00 13.21
C GLU A 208 10.98 -20.42 13.75
N ASN A 209 11.00 -19.68 14.87
CA ASN A 209 9.82 -18.98 15.35
C ASN A 209 9.35 -17.89 14.37
N VAL A 210 10.27 -17.05 13.87
CA VAL A 210 9.96 -15.99 12.90
C VAL A 210 9.45 -16.59 11.60
N LYS A 211 10.11 -17.64 11.09
CA LYS A 211 9.74 -18.37 9.86
C LYS A 211 8.34 -18.97 9.95
N ASN A 212 8.02 -19.69 11.02
CA ASN A 212 6.68 -20.28 11.21
C ASN A 212 5.59 -19.21 11.30
N ASN A 213 5.97 -17.99 11.68
CA ASN A 213 5.07 -16.85 11.73
C ASN A 213 5.19 -15.92 10.53
N LEU A 214 6.05 -16.16 9.53
CA LEU A 214 6.38 -15.15 8.52
C LEU A 214 5.17 -14.71 7.70
N PHE A 215 4.32 -15.67 7.34
CA PHE A 215 3.04 -15.45 6.65
C PHE A 215 1.83 -15.77 7.53
N SER A 216 2.03 -15.89 8.85
CA SER A 216 0.90 -16.04 9.75
C SER A 216 0.06 -14.77 9.66
N ARG A 217 -1.14 -14.91 9.08
CA ARG A 217 -2.20 -13.90 9.15
C ARG A 217 -2.47 -13.71 10.63
N LYS A 218 -1.88 -12.67 11.22
CA LYS A 218 -2.24 -12.29 12.58
C LYS A 218 -3.74 -12.04 12.55
N LYS A 219 -4.48 -12.84 13.32
CA LYS A 219 -5.89 -12.62 13.67
C LYS A 219 -6.03 -11.35 14.53
N GLU A 220 -5.38 -10.25 14.15
CA GLU A 220 -5.43 -8.94 14.81
C GLU A 220 -6.71 -8.16 14.41
N VAL A 221 -7.70 -8.84 13.85
CA VAL A 221 -9.06 -8.32 13.62
C VAL A 221 -9.76 -7.93 14.92
N ALA A 222 -9.24 -8.35 16.08
CA ALA A 222 -9.89 -8.17 17.38
C ALA A 222 -9.47 -6.91 18.17
N LYS A 223 -9.20 -5.76 17.52
CA LYS A 223 -9.02 -4.49 18.27
C LYS A 223 -9.79 -3.27 17.76
N ASP A 224 -10.26 -3.21 16.52
CA ASP A 224 -11.11 -2.11 16.06
C ASP A 224 -12.58 -2.35 16.44
N PRO A 225 -13.17 -1.54 17.34
CA PRO A 225 -14.58 -1.66 17.72
C PRO A 225 -15.55 -1.50 16.54
N GLY A 226 -15.13 -0.81 15.48
CA GLY A 226 -15.92 -0.63 14.26
C GLY A 226 -16.05 -1.91 13.45
N LEU A 227 -14.94 -2.63 13.26
CA LEU A 227 -14.91 -3.93 12.59
C LEU A 227 -15.71 -4.98 13.33
N VAL A 228 -15.58 -5.05 14.66
CA VAL A 228 -16.35 -6.00 15.49
C VAL A 228 -17.85 -5.81 15.30
N LYS A 229 -18.33 -4.56 15.37
CA LYS A 229 -19.75 -4.25 15.18
C LYS A 229 -20.23 -4.52 13.76
N ALA A 230 -19.37 -4.35 12.75
CA ALA A 230 -19.71 -4.69 11.38
C ALA A 230 -19.86 -6.22 11.23
N ILE A 231 -18.96 -7.01 11.82
CA ILE A 231 -19.03 -8.48 11.81
C ILE A 231 -20.31 -8.98 12.49
N GLU A 232 -20.63 -8.45 13.68
CA GLU A 232 -21.87 -8.78 14.39
C GLU A 232 -23.11 -8.48 13.54
N LYS A 233 -23.10 -7.34 12.84
CA LYS A 233 -24.18 -6.94 11.95
C LYS A 233 -24.31 -7.88 10.74
N ILE A 234 -23.19 -8.33 10.17
CA ILE A 234 -23.22 -9.34 9.10
C ILE A 234 -23.82 -10.66 9.60
N ASP A 235 -23.50 -11.08 10.82
CA ASP A 235 -24.09 -12.28 11.44
C ASP A 235 -25.60 -12.16 11.64
N GLU A 236 -26.08 -10.97 12.03
CA GLU A 236 -27.53 -10.68 12.04
C GLU A 236 -28.13 -10.80 10.63
N LEU A 237 -27.48 -10.24 9.61
CA LEU A 237 -27.98 -10.26 8.23
C LEU A 237 -28.05 -11.67 7.63
N ILE A 238 -27.08 -12.54 7.94
CA ILE A 238 -27.12 -13.96 7.57
C ILE A 238 -28.38 -14.64 8.12
N THR A 239 -28.80 -14.26 9.33
CA THR A 239 -29.99 -14.83 9.99
C THR A 239 -31.28 -14.26 9.42
N ILE A 240 -31.29 -12.96 9.08
CA ILE A 240 -32.49 -12.24 8.62
C ILE A 240 -32.77 -12.51 7.13
N MET A 241 -31.73 -12.69 6.30
CA MET A 241 -31.84 -12.86 4.84
C MET A 241 -31.09 -14.12 4.36
N PRO A 242 -31.62 -15.32 4.63
CA PRO A 242 -30.99 -16.58 4.24
C PRO A 242 -30.82 -16.74 2.73
N GLU A 243 -31.60 -16.06 1.91
CA GLU A 243 -31.50 -16.06 0.44
C GLU A 243 -30.23 -15.37 -0.09
N LYS A 244 -29.60 -14.50 0.71
CA LYS A 244 -28.31 -13.84 0.39
C LYS A 244 -27.18 -14.34 1.29
N LYS A 245 -27.38 -15.48 1.96
CA LYS A 245 -26.42 -16.04 2.93
C LYS A 245 -25.00 -16.17 2.37
N GLU A 246 -24.86 -16.70 1.16
CA GLU A 246 -23.55 -16.91 0.52
C GLU A 246 -22.75 -15.61 0.40
N TYR A 247 -23.41 -14.54 -0.07
CA TYR A 247 -22.81 -13.20 -0.16
C TYR A 247 -22.35 -12.69 1.21
N PHE A 248 -23.16 -12.85 2.26
CA PHE A 248 -22.80 -12.37 3.59
C PHE A 248 -21.70 -13.21 4.26
N GLU A 249 -21.65 -14.52 4.01
CA GLU A 249 -20.56 -15.38 4.48
C GLU A 249 -19.23 -14.99 3.82
N ASP A 250 -19.25 -14.70 2.51
CA ASP A 250 -18.08 -14.21 1.79
C ASP A 250 -17.66 -12.81 2.27
N LEU A 251 -18.62 -11.90 2.43
CA LEU A 251 -18.36 -10.56 2.96
C LEU A 251 -17.77 -10.65 4.36
N LYS A 252 -18.29 -11.53 5.22
CA LYS A 252 -17.75 -11.79 6.55
C LYS A 252 -16.32 -12.29 6.47
N PHE A 253 -16.01 -13.23 5.59
CA PHE A 253 -14.66 -13.74 5.42
C PHE A 253 -13.69 -12.63 5.00
N VAL A 254 -14.05 -11.82 4.00
CA VAL A 254 -13.19 -10.73 3.52
C VAL A 254 -13.00 -9.65 4.59
N VAL A 255 -14.04 -9.29 5.35
CA VAL A 255 -13.95 -8.30 6.44
C VAL A 255 -13.18 -8.85 7.64
N LYS A 256 -13.41 -10.12 8.02
CA LYS A 256 -12.89 -10.71 9.27
C LYS A 256 -11.53 -11.38 9.12
N GLU A 257 -11.23 -11.98 7.98
CA GLU A 257 -10.00 -12.77 7.82
C GLU A 257 -8.98 -12.05 6.94
N LEU A 258 -9.42 -11.12 6.07
CA LEU A 258 -8.54 -10.43 5.12
C LEU A 258 -8.39 -8.93 5.36
N ASP A 259 -9.26 -8.31 6.17
CA ASP A 259 -9.35 -6.84 6.35
C ASP A 259 -9.29 -6.06 5.01
N ALA A 260 -9.82 -6.66 3.95
CA ALA A 260 -9.61 -6.21 2.58
C ALA A 260 -10.75 -5.31 2.07
N VAL A 261 -11.52 -4.76 2.99
CA VAL A 261 -12.71 -3.95 2.70
C VAL A 261 -12.51 -2.51 3.18
N PRO A 262 -12.80 -1.49 2.36
CA PRO A 262 -12.67 -0.09 2.79
C PRO A 262 -13.51 0.23 4.03
N GLN A 263 -13.01 1.12 4.90
CA GLN A 263 -13.75 1.56 6.11
C GLN A 263 -15.14 2.16 5.82
N ARG A 264 -15.37 2.69 4.61
CA ARG A 264 -16.70 3.14 4.18
C ARG A 264 -17.71 1.99 4.20
N VAL A 265 -17.32 0.82 3.70
CA VAL A 265 -18.19 -0.35 3.63
C VAL A 265 -18.49 -0.88 5.03
N THR A 266 -17.52 -0.89 5.95
CA THR A 266 -17.79 -1.27 7.35
C THR A 266 -18.69 -0.26 8.07
N LYS A 267 -18.72 1.01 7.65
CA LYS A 267 -19.73 2.00 8.10
C LYS A 267 -21.10 1.73 7.47
N GLU A 268 -21.17 1.45 6.17
CA GLU A 268 -22.42 1.12 5.47
C GLU A 268 -23.11 -0.10 6.07
N ILE A 269 -22.37 -1.19 6.30
CA ILE A 269 -22.88 -2.40 6.94
C ILE A 269 -23.51 -2.08 8.30
N ARG A 270 -22.82 -1.28 9.13
CA ARG A 270 -23.33 -0.89 10.45
C ARG A 270 -24.56 0.01 10.39
N ALA A 271 -24.71 0.79 9.32
CA ALA A 271 -25.82 1.71 9.12
C ALA A 271 -27.10 1.03 8.64
N ILE A 272 -27.04 -0.24 8.21
CA ILE A 272 -28.21 -0.98 7.70
C ILE A 272 -29.32 -1.01 8.76
N SER A 273 -30.44 -0.39 8.42
CA SER A 273 -31.63 -0.35 9.26
C SER A 273 -32.58 -1.50 8.94
N LYS A 274 -33.39 -1.92 9.91
CA LYS A 274 -34.45 -2.90 9.68
C LYS A 274 -35.59 -2.32 8.83
N GLU A 275 -35.73 -0.99 8.80
CA GLU A 275 -36.80 -0.29 8.09
C GLU A 275 -36.52 -0.15 6.59
N THR A 276 -35.24 -0.07 6.21
CA THR A 276 -34.75 0.09 4.83
C THR A 276 -33.91 -1.12 4.37
N LEU A 277 -34.15 -2.28 4.98
CA LEU A 277 -33.27 -3.44 4.89
C LEU A 277 -32.97 -3.89 3.45
N GLU A 278 -33.99 -4.07 2.61
CA GLU A 278 -33.79 -4.50 1.22
C GLU A 278 -33.05 -3.45 0.38
N GLU A 279 -33.36 -2.17 0.56
CA GLU A 279 -32.74 -1.07 -0.17
C GLU A 279 -31.27 -0.93 0.22
N ASP A 280 -30.97 -0.91 1.51
CA ASP A 280 -29.61 -0.81 2.04
C ASP A 280 -28.73 -1.98 1.58
N ILE A 281 -29.30 -3.19 1.52
CA ILE A 281 -28.58 -4.39 1.07
C ILE A 281 -28.34 -4.39 -0.43
N ASN A 282 -29.30 -3.92 -1.23
CA ASN A 282 -29.10 -3.78 -2.67
C ASN A 282 -28.02 -2.73 -2.96
N ASN A 283 -28.03 -1.61 -2.25
CA ASN A 283 -26.97 -0.59 -2.34
C ASN A 283 -25.60 -1.15 -1.92
N LEU A 284 -25.56 -1.96 -0.85
CA LEU A 284 -24.33 -2.62 -0.41
C LEU A 284 -23.78 -3.57 -1.48
N ILE A 285 -24.64 -4.37 -2.13
CA ILE A 285 -24.24 -5.30 -3.19
C ILE A 285 -23.81 -4.56 -4.46
N GLU A 286 -24.42 -3.42 -4.78
CA GLU A 286 -23.99 -2.58 -5.89
C GLU A 286 -22.61 -1.97 -5.62
N ASN A 287 -22.37 -1.50 -4.40
CA ASN A 287 -21.08 -0.95 -3.96
C ASN A 287 -20.00 -2.02 -3.79
N VAL A 288 -20.38 -3.22 -3.38
CA VAL A 288 -19.50 -4.36 -3.10
C VAL A 288 -20.08 -5.60 -3.78
N PRO A 289 -19.89 -5.74 -5.11
CA PRO A 289 -20.44 -6.87 -5.84
C PRO A 289 -19.85 -8.19 -5.34
N HIS A 290 -20.66 -9.26 -5.37
CA HIS A 290 -20.20 -10.59 -4.96
C HIS A 290 -18.96 -11.05 -5.74
N LYS A 291 -18.85 -10.70 -7.03
CA LYS A 291 -17.68 -10.96 -7.86
C LYS A 291 -16.39 -10.37 -7.26
N TYR A 292 -16.46 -9.15 -6.73
CA TYR A 292 -15.31 -8.49 -6.09
C TYR A 292 -14.86 -9.24 -4.84
N LEU A 293 -15.79 -9.75 -4.03
CA LEU A 293 -15.47 -10.58 -2.85
C LEU A 293 -14.80 -11.89 -3.27
N MET A 294 -15.30 -12.54 -4.31
CA MET A 294 -14.71 -13.78 -4.85
C MET A 294 -13.29 -13.55 -5.36
N GLU A 295 -13.02 -12.47 -6.10
CA GLU A 295 -11.69 -12.12 -6.59
C GLU A 295 -10.68 -11.90 -5.45
N ILE A 296 -11.11 -11.24 -4.36
CA ILE A 296 -10.28 -11.07 -3.18
C ILE A 296 -9.97 -12.43 -2.53
N ARG A 297 -10.97 -13.31 -2.42
CA ARG A 297 -10.80 -14.65 -1.86
C ARG A 297 -9.85 -15.50 -2.70
N GLU A 298 -10.07 -15.55 -4.01
CA GLU A 298 -9.22 -16.27 -4.95
C GLU A 298 -7.77 -15.76 -4.89
N THR A 299 -7.57 -14.44 -4.77
CA THR A 299 -6.24 -13.86 -4.57
C THR A 299 -5.60 -14.32 -3.26
N ALA A 300 -6.36 -14.32 -2.16
CA ALA A 300 -5.89 -14.77 -0.85
C ALA A 300 -5.57 -16.27 -0.81
N GLU A 301 -6.39 -17.10 -1.46
CA GLU A 301 -6.19 -18.54 -1.60
C GLU A 301 -4.97 -18.85 -2.47
N ASN A 302 -4.80 -18.16 -3.61
CA ASN A 302 -3.60 -18.26 -4.45
C ASN A 302 -2.30 -17.86 -3.72
N ILE A 303 -2.37 -16.90 -2.79
CA ILE A 303 -1.24 -16.56 -1.93
C ILE A 303 -0.99 -17.69 -0.93
N ASP A 304 -2.03 -18.27 -0.31
CA ASP A 304 -1.88 -19.36 0.66
C ASP A 304 -1.31 -20.64 0.03
N GLU A 305 -1.68 -20.94 -1.21
CA GLU A 305 -1.19 -22.09 -2.00
C GLU A 305 0.19 -21.86 -2.64
N GLY A 306 0.68 -20.62 -2.64
CA GLY A 306 1.97 -20.26 -3.21
C GLY A 306 3.14 -20.91 -2.47
N GLU A 307 4.16 -21.36 -3.23
CA GLU A 307 5.39 -21.88 -2.63
C GLU A 307 6.06 -20.82 -1.73
N GLU A 308 6.34 -21.21 -0.50
CA GLU A 308 7.06 -20.37 0.46
C GLU A 308 8.56 -20.37 0.15
N SER A 309 9.05 -19.21 -0.28
CA SER A 309 10.44 -18.96 -0.59
C SER A 309 11.01 -17.99 0.44
N LEU A 310 11.73 -18.53 1.41
CA LEU A 310 12.59 -17.74 2.29
C LEU A 310 13.77 -17.20 1.50
N ILE A 311 13.97 -15.89 1.53
CA ILE A 311 14.96 -15.21 0.68
C ILE A 311 16.22 -14.97 1.51
N LEU A 312 16.10 -14.19 2.59
CA LEU A 312 17.23 -13.72 3.39
C LEU A 312 16.87 -13.71 4.87
N ALA A 313 17.83 -14.08 5.73
CA ALA A 313 17.73 -13.89 7.16
C ALA A 313 19.05 -13.33 7.71
N GLU A 314 18.95 -12.30 8.55
CA GLU A 314 20.10 -11.69 9.22
C GLU A 314 19.91 -11.72 10.73
N GLU A 315 20.92 -12.19 11.43
CA GLU A 315 21.07 -11.97 12.87
C GLU A 315 21.79 -10.65 13.11
N LEU A 316 21.18 -9.77 13.89
CA LEU A 316 21.71 -8.49 14.30
C LEU A 316 22.14 -8.59 15.76
N GLU A 317 23.41 -8.32 16.03
CA GLU A 317 24.06 -8.35 17.34
C GLU A 317 24.81 -7.04 17.64
#